data_AF-N1ZFU0-F1
#
_entry.id   AF-N1ZFU0-F1
#
_cell.length_a   1.000
_cell.length_b   1.000
_cell.length_c   1.000
_cell.angle_alpha   90.00
_cell.angle_beta   90.00
_cell.angle_gamma   90.00
#
_symmetry.space_group_name_H-M   'P 1'
#
loop_
_entity.id
_entity.type
_entity.pdbx_description
1 polymer ?
#
loop_
_entity_poly.entity_id
_entity_poly.type
_entity_poly.pdbx_seq_one_letter_code
_entity_poly.pdbx_strand_id
1 'polypeptide(L)' 'MSKTSSIVKDKYNEKAYNNITLRVQKGLKENIQNYAASKGESLNAFINRAINQAMEKESEL' A
#
# COMPACT_ATOMS: atom_id res chain seq x y z
N MET A 1 -29.03 -15.42 16.44
CA MET A 1 -27.61 -15.07 16.62
C MET A 1 -26.89 -15.26 15.29
N SER A 2 -26.87 -14.21 14.45
CA SER A 2 -26.51 -14.25 13.03
C SER A 2 -24.99 -14.37 12.81
N LYS A 3 -24.47 -15.60 12.70
CA LYS A 3 -23.04 -15.90 12.48
C LYS A 3 -22.59 -15.88 11.00
N THR A 4 -23.24 -15.09 10.15
CA THR A 4 -22.92 -15.07 8.70
C THR A 4 -22.20 -13.79 8.24
N SER A 5 -22.20 -12.72 9.04
CA SER A 5 -21.70 -11.42 8.57
C SER A 5 -20.16 -11.30 8.55
N SER A 6 -19.42 -12.03 9.40
CA SER A 6 -17.95 -11.93 9.44
C SER A 6 -17.27 -12.64 8.25
N ILE A 7 -17.71 -13.86 7.92
CA ILE A 7 -17.06 -14.73 6.93
C ILE A 7 -17.10 -14.14 5.51
N VAL A 8 -18.16 -13.38 5.20
CA VAL A 8 -18.33 -12.74 3.88
C VAL A 8 -17.46 -11.49 3.73
N LYS A 9 -17.21 -10.76 4.83
CA LYS A 9 -16.31 -9.60 4.84
C LYS A 9 -14.85 -10.01 4.65
N ASP A 10 -14.44 -11.13 5.24
CA ASP A 10 -13.07 -11.64 5.13
C ASP A 10 -12.72 -12.04 3.69
N LYS A 11 -13.67 -12.68 2.97
CA LYS A 11 -13.51 -13.02 1.55
C LYS A 11 -13.38 -11.82 0.60
N TYR A 12 -13.85 -10.64 1.00
CA TYR A 12 -13.75 -9.44 0.18
C TYR A 12 -12.35 -8.82 0.22
N ASN A 13 -11.68 -8.87 1.37
CA ASN A 13 -10.34 -8.31 1.53
C ASN A 13 -9.27 -9.12 0.80
N GLU A 14 -9.39 -10.45 0.73
CA GLU A 14 -8.44 -11.32 0.02
C GLU A 14 -8.49 -11.19 -1.51
N LYS A 15 -9.66 -10.84 -2.07
CA LYS A 15 -9.81 -10.75 -3.54
C LYS A 15 -9.34 -9.41 -4.12
N ALA A 16 -9.34 -8.35 -3.32
CA ALA A 16 -9.11 -6.99 -3.80
C ALA A 16 -7.68 -6.49 -3.53
N TYR A 17 -6.98 -7.04 -2.53
CA TYR A 17 -5.69 -6.52 -2.08
C TYR A 17 -4.63 -7.61 -2.07
N ASN A 18 -3.59 -7.44 -2.91
CA ASN A 18 -2.37 -8.21 -2.79
C ASN A 18 -1.49 -7.61 -1.69
N ASN A 19 -1.13 -8.40 -0.68
CA ASN A 19 -0.22 -7.97 0.37
C ASN A 19 1.24 -8.08 -0.10
N ILE A 20 1.94 -6.96 -0.20
CA ILE A 20 3.37 -6.92 -0.52
C ILE A 20 4.15 -6.64 0.76
N THR A 21 5.01 -7.56 1.17
CA THR A 21 5.90 -7.34 2.31
C THR A 21 7.18 -6.65 1.83
N LEU A 22 7.27 -5.34 2.04
CA LEU A 22 8.45 -4.56 1.70
C LEU A 22 9.45 -4.53 2.86
N ARG A 23 10.65 -5.07 2.66
CA ARG A 23 11.77 -4.90 3.61
C ARG A 23 12.60 -3.69 3.19
N VAL A 24 12.52 -2.62 4.00
CA VAL A 24 13.39 -1.45 3.88
C VAL A 24 14.41 -1.43 5.02
N GLN A 25 15.57 -0.80 4.79
CA GLN A 25 16.55 -0.57 5.85
C GLN A 25 15.94 0.29 6.98
N LYS A 26 16.38 0.05 8.22
CA LYS A 26 16.01 0.90 9.36
C LYS A 26 16.40 2.36 9.08
N GLY A 27 15.51 3.30 9.39
CA GLY A 27 15.65 4.73 9.09
C GLY A 27 15.02 5.15 7.76
N LEU A 28 15.07 4.31 6.72
CA LEU A 28 14.45 4.63 5.44
C LEU A 28 12.92 4.68 5.54
N LYS A 29 12.34 3.81 6.37
CA LYS A 29 10.90 3.81 6.67
C LYS A 29 10.43 5.15 7.25
N GLU A 30 11.20 5.73 8.18
CA GLU A 30 10.85 7.02 8.81
C GLU A 30 10.95 8.16 7.81
N ASN A 31 11.96 8.15 6.94
CA ASN A 31 12.07 9.12 5.85
C ASN A 31 10.87 9.05 4.90
N ILE A 32 10.46 7.83 4.50
CA ILE A 32 9.27 7.64 3.66
C ILE A 32 8.01 8.11 4.38
N GLN A 33 7.89 7.82 5.68
CA GLN A 33 6.74 8.22 6.49
C GLN A 33 6.65 9.74 6.65
N ASN A 34 7.76 10.41 6.93
CA ASN A 34 7.82 11.86 7.02
C ASN A 34 7.52 12.53 5.66
N TYR A 35 8.03 11.96 4.56
CA TYR A 35 7.74 12.45 3.22
C TYR A 35 6.25 12.31 2.88
N ALA A 36 5.65 11.15 3.15
CA ALA A 36 4.23 10.91 2.93
C ALA A 36 3.37 11.85 3.80
N ALA A 37 3.72 12.02 5.08
CA ALA A 37 3.04 12.94 5.99
C ALA A 37 3.13 14.40 5.53
N SER A 38 4.28 14.84 5.02
CA SER A 38 4.47 16.17 4.41
C SER A 38 3.59 16.39 3.19
N LYS A 39 3.27 15.32 2.45
CA LYS A 39 2.34 15.34 1.31
C LYS A 39 0.88 15.15 1.72
N GLY A 40 0.58 14.92 2.99
CA GLY A 40 -0.77 14.59 3.47
C GLY A 40 -1.27 13.21 3.00
N GLU A 41 -0.36 12.35 2.52
CA GLU A 41 -0.66 11.02 2.03
C GLU A 41 -0.29 9.95 3.07
N SER A 42 -0.98 8.80 3.04
CA SER A 42 -0.53 7.65 3.83
C SER A 42 0.75 7.06 3.23
N LEU A 43 1.56 6.40 4.07
CA LEU A 43 2.76 5.68 3.61
C LEU A 43 2.41 4.70 2.47
N ASN A 44 1.27 4.01 2.59
CA ASN A 44 0.83 3.04 1.59
C ASN A 44 0.41 3.73 0.27
N ALA A 45 -0.29 4.87 0.34
CA ALA A 45 -0.63 5.66 -0.83
C ALA A 45 0.61 6.18 -1.54
N PHE A 46 1.60 6.66 -0.78
CA PHE A 46 2.88 7.11 -1.33
C PHE A 46 3.63 5.98 -2.03
N ILE A 47 3.69 4.78 -1.43
CA ILE A 47 4.31 3.60 -2.05
C ILE A 47 3.59 3.24 -3.36
N ASN A 48 2.26 3.17 -3.36
CA ASN A 48 1.49 2.87 -4.56
C ASN A 48 1.70 3.92 -5.66
N ARG A 49 1.74 5.20 -5.30
CA ARG A 49 2.02 6.29 -6.25
C ARG A 49 3.42 6.19 -6.83
N ALA A 50 4.43 5.91 -6.00
CA ALA A 50 5.81 5.75 -6.44
C ALA A 50 5.97 4.54 -7.38
N ILE A 51 5.31 3.41 -7.08
CA ILE A 51 5.31 2.23 -7.96
C ILE A 51 4.67 2.55 -9.31
N ASN A 52 3.47 3.15 -9.32
CA ASN A 52 2.79 3.52 -10.57
C ASN A 52 3.64 4.50 -11.40
N GLN A 53 4.20 5.55 -10.78
CA GLN A 53 5.08 6.50 -11.47
C GLN A 53 6.35 5.86 -12.03
N ALA A 54 6.91 4.86 -11.34
CA ALA A 54 8.06 4.12 -11.83
C ALA A 54 7.68 3.23 -13.02
N MET A 55 6.55 2.51 -12.93
CA MET A 55 6.04 1.66 -14.01
C MET A 55 5.66 2.47 -15.26
N GLU A 56 5.02 3.63 -15.11
CA GLU A 56 4.68 4.52 -16.22
C GLU A 56 5.96 5.01 -16.93
N LYS A 57 6.97 5.45 -16.17
CA LYS A 57 8.24 5.90 -16.75
C LYS A 57 9.01 4.79 -17.49
N GLU A 58 8.91 3.55 -17.01
CA GLU A 58 9.59 2.41 -17.62
C GLU A 58 8.86 1.92 -18.88
N SER A 59 7.54 2.11 -18.96
CA SER A 59 6.73 1.79 -20.14
C SER A 59 6.85 2.83 -21.26
N GLU A 60 7.28 4.05 -20.97
CA GLU A 60 7.53 5.11 -21.96
C GLU A 60 8.95 5.08 -22.56
N LEU A 61 9.77 4.09 -22.17
CA LEU A 61 11.14 3.85 -22.64
C LEU A 61 11.19 2.71 -23.68
#